data_AF-A0A7C5U7W9-F1
#
_entry.id   AF-A0A7C5U7W9-F1
#
_cell.length_a   1.000
_cell.length_b   1.000
_cell.length_c   1.000
_cell.angle_alpha   90.00
_cell.angle_beta   90.00
_cell.angle_gamma   90.00
#
_symmetry.space_group_name_H-M   'P 1'
#
loop_
_entity.id
_entity.type
_entity.pdbx_description
1 polymer ?
#
loop_
_entity_poly.entity_id
_entity_poly.type
_entity_poly.pdbx_seq_one_letter_code
_entity_poly.pdbx_strand_id
1 'polypeptide(L)'
;MGQQPKKFPLDARLGTVLGLLELVVAYGGKADLAFIARELHMEVDQILPASQAAELLGVLEIHDGEGVATALGIKVSKSLAKGKKRILREQLPNIEPFSTALLLAKENPRGFSIDDLVNKLSTSSELVEYAENGEKLRELLMDWMIYTELLSYDGNKGLFKLKARKTVNS
;
A
#
# COMPACT_ATOMS: atom_id res chain seq x y z
N MET A 1 3.69 25.91 -5.32
CA MET A 1 2.68 25.01 -5.91
C MET A 1 2.75 23.72 -5.11
N GLY A 2 1.75 23.45 -4.27
CA GLY A 2 1.71 22.20 -3.51
C GLY A 2 1.56 21.04 -4.49
N GLN A 3 2.44 20.05 -4.45
CA GLN A 3 2.21 18.81 -5.20
C GLN A 3 0.94 18.16 -4.64
N GLN A 4 0.05 17.70 -5.50
CA GLN A 4 -1.12 16.94 -5.07
C GLN A 4 -0.67 15.69 -4.30
N PRO A 5 -1.40 15.30 -3.24
CA PRO A 5 -1.05 14.11 -2.47
C PRO A 5 -1.14 12.86 -3.37
N LYS A 6 -0.16 11.97 -3.24
CA LYS A 6 -0.22 10.64 -3.86
C LYS A 6 -1.25 9.81 -3.10
N LYS A 7 -2.32 9.38 -3.78
CA LYS A 7 -3.47 8.68 -3.18
C LYS A 7 -3.45 7.20 -3.52
N PHE A 8 -3.20 6.35 -2.54
CA PHE A 8 -3.20 4.90 -2.71
C PHE A 8 -4.62 4.35 -2.92
N PRO A 9 -4.90 3.52 -3.93
CA PRO A 9 -6.24 3.00 -4.19
C PRO A 9 -6.78 2.20 -3.00
N LEU A 10 -8.01 2.48 -2.59
CA LEU A 10 -8.58 1.91 -1.37
C LEU A 10 -8.80 0.39 -1.44
N ASP A 11 -9.05 -0.11 -2.65
CA ASP A 11 -9.25 -1.53 -2.94
C ASP A 11 -7.94 -2.26 -3.32
N ALA A 12 -6.79 -1.59 -3.30
CA ALA A 12 -5.52 -2.23 -3.59
C ALA A 12 -5.07 -3.14 -2.43
N ARG A 13 -5.15 -4.46 -2.64
CA ARG A 13 -4.69 -5.48 -1.69
C ARG A 13 -3.24 -5.87 -1.98
N LEU A 14 -2.45 -6.04 -0.93
CA LEU A 14 -1.03 -6.38 -0.97
C LEU A 14 -0.77 -7.62 -1.82
N GLY A 15 -1.56 -8.68 -1.59
CA GLY A 15 -1.43 -9.94 -2.33
C GLY A 15 -1.59 -9.74 -3.84
N THR A 16 -2.61 -8.98 -4.26
CA THR A 16 -2.87 -8.69 -5.67
C THR A 16 -1.75 -7.86 -6.30
N VAL A 17 -1.24 -6.84 -5.60
CA VAL A 17 -0.11 -6.02 -6.08
C VAL A 17 1.16 -6.86 -6.24
N LEU A 18 1.47 -7.70 -5.25
CA LEU A 18 2.65 -8.57 -5.31
C LEU A 18 2.50 -9.64 -6.41
N GLY A 19 1.33 -10.25 -6.56
CA GLY A 19 1.05 -11.24 -7.61
C GLY A 19 1.14 -10.63 -9.01
N LEU A 20 0.59 -9.43 -9.20
CA LEU A 20 0.72 -8.66 -10.44
C LEU A 20 2.20 -8.42 -10.79
N LEU A 21 2.99 -7.90 -9.84
CA LEU A 21 4.41 -7.65 -10.03
C LEU A 21 5.19 -8.94 -10.32
N GLU A 22 4.88 -10.03 -9.63
CA GLU A 22 5.50 -11.34 -9.83
C GLU A 22 5.27 -11.85 -11.25
N LEU A 23 4.04 -11.77 -11.76
CA LEU A 23 3.73 -12.18 -13.12
C LEU A 23 4.41 -11.29 -14.16
N VAL A 24 4.37 -9.95 -14.02
CA VAL A 24 5.09 -9.05 -14.94
C VAL A 24 6.59 -9.41 -15.02
N VAL A 25 7.21 -9.69 -13.87
CA VAL A 25 8.62 -10.12 -13.82
C VAL A 25 8.82 -11.50 -14.43
N ALA A 26 7.90 -12.44 -14.23
CA ALA A 26 7.95 -13.77 -14.81
C ALA A 26 7.86 -13.75 -16.35
N TYR A 27 7.10 -12.81 -16.92
CA TYR A 27 7.00 -12.57 -18.37
C TYR A 27 8.15 -11.70 -18.93
N GLY A 28 9.29 -11.63 -18.25
CA GLY A 28 10.47 -10.91 -18.73
C GLY A 28 10.53 -9.44 -18.33
N GLY A 29 9.71 -9.02 -17.36
CA GLY A 29 9.73 -7.66 -16.81
C GLY A 29 8.83 -6.67 -17.55
N LYS A 30 8.04 -7.12 -18.52
CA LYS A 30 7.15 -6.30 -19.33
C LYS A 30 5.96 -7.14 -19.80
N ALA A 31 4.73 -6.72 -19.49
CA ALA A 31 3.53 -7.46 -19.87
C ALA A 31 2.28 -6.58 -20.01
N ASP A 32 1.39 -6.97 -20.92
CA ASP A 32 0.04 -6.40 -21.04
C ASP A 32 -0.79 -6.77 -19.80
N LEU A 33 -1.34 -5.76 -19.10
CA LEU A 33 -2.10 -5.96 -17.88
C LEU A 33 -3.41 -6.72 -18.12
N ALA A 34 -4.06 -6.56 -19.27
CA ALA A 34 -5.26 -7.33 -19.62
C ALA A 34 -4.93 -8.81 -19.87
N PHE A 35 -3.72 -9.11 -20.34
CA PHE A 35 -3.23 -10.47 -20.35
C PHE A 35 -3.00 -10.99 -18.92
N ILE A 36 -2.35 -10.22 -18.05
CA ILE A 36 -2.14 -10.63 -16.65
C ILE A 36 -3.46 -10.84 -15.90
N ALA A 37 -4.48 -10.00 -16.10
CA ALA A 37 -5.80 -10.16 -15.51
C ALA A 37 -6.39 -11.54 -15.82
N ARG A 38 -6.31 -11.96 -17.10
CA ARG A 38 -6.77 -13.29 -17.55
C ARG A 38 -6.00 -14.42 -16.89
N GLU A 39 -4.68 -14.30 -16.74
CA GLU A 39 -3.84 -15.28 -16.04
C GLU A 39 -4.18 -15.39 -14.54
N LEU A 40 -4.63 -14.29 -13.93
CA LEU A 40 -5.11 -14.27 -12.55
C LEU A 40 -6.57 -14.72 -12.40
N HIS A 41 -7.27 -15.06 -13.49
CA HIS A 41 -8.72 -15.29 -13.52
C HIS A 41 -9.52 -14.10 -12.93
N MET A 42 -9.06 -12.89 -13.21
CA MET A 42 -9.67 -11.64 -12.78
C MET A 42 -10.12 -10.83 -13.98
N GLU A 43 -11.12 -9.98 -13.77
CA GLU A 43 -11.47 -8.94 -14.72
C GLU A 43 -10.43 -7.80 -14.70
N VAL A 44 -10.30 -7.08 -15.81
CA VAL A 44 -9.29 -6.02 -15.96
C VAL A 44 -9.48 -4.91 -14.93
N ASP A 45 -10.73 -4.52 -14.66
CA ASP A 45 -11.08 -3.51 -13.66
C ASP A 45 -10.66 -3.92 -12.23
N GLN A 46 -10.69 -5.21 -11.91
CA GLN A 46 -10.28 -5.75 -10.61
C GLN A 46 -8.78 -5.63 -10.36
N ILE A 47 -7.95 -5.58 -11.41
CA ILE A 47 -6.49 -5.38 -11.27
C ILE A 47 -6.08 -3.90 -11.34
N LEU A 48 -6.96 -2.99 -11.77
CA LEU A 48 -6.64 -1.56 -11.87
C LEU A 48 -6.20 -0.94 -10.53
N PRO A 49 -6.85 -1.22 -9.37
CA PRO A 49 -6.35 -0.73 -8.10
C PRO A 49 -4.94 -1.25 -7.79
N ALA A 50 -4.66 -2.51 -8.14
CA ALA A 50 -3.36 -3.11 -7.90
C ALA A 50 -2.26 -2.51 -8.81
N SER A 51 -2.60 -2.22 -10.07
CA SER A 51 -1.66 -1.62 -11.02
C SER A 51 -1.33 -0.17 -10.62
N GLN A 52 -2.33 0.63 -10.27
CA GLN A 52 -2.15 2.00 -9.74
C GLN A 52 -1.31 2.00 -8.45
N ALA A 53 -1.58 1.07 -7.52
CA ALA A 53 -0.77 0.92 -6.32
C ALA A 53 0.69 0.55 -6.63
N ALA A 54 0.91 -0.38 -7.57
CA ALA A 54 2.25 -0.78 -8.01
C ALA A 54 3.04 0.40 -8.61
N GLU A 55 2.37 1.26 -9.37
CA GLU A 55 2.96 2.50 -9.91
C GLU A 55 3.32 3.50 -8.81
N LEU A 56 2.42 3.75 -7.87
CA LEU A 56 2.67 4.65 -6.74
C LEU A 56 3.82 4.18 -5.83
N LEU A 57 3.98 2.87 -5.68
CA LEU A 57 5.10 2.24 -4.97
C LEU A 57 6.41 2.26 -5.77
N GLY A 58 6.37 2.68 -7.04
CA GLY A 58 7.52 2.72 -7.94
C GLY A 58 8.03 1.33 -8.33
N VAL A 59 7.20 0.30 -8.22
CA VAL A 59 7.59 -1.08 -8.57
C VAL A 59 7.20 -1.45 -10.00
N LEU A 60 6.19 -0.78 -10.56
CA LEU A 60 5.86 -0.83 -11.99
C LEU A 60 5.82 0.58 -12.57
N GLU A 61 6.09 0.70 -13.85
CA GLU A 61 5.70 1.84 -14.70
C GLU A 61 4.57 1.34 -15.62
N ILE A 62 3.53 2.15 -15.84
CA ILE A 62 2.38 1.78 -16.67
C ILE A 62 2.28 2.70 -17.88
N HIS A 63 2.24 2.10 -19.07
CA HIS A 63 2.10 2.81 -20.33
C HIS A 63 1.05 2.11 -21.20
N ASP A 64 -0.05 2.79 -21.52
CA ASP A 64 -1.10 2.28 -22.41
C ASP A 64 -1.60 0.86 -22.07
N GLY A 65 -1.75 0.56 -20.78
CA GLY A 65 -2.20 -0.75 -20.29
C GLY A 65 -1.09 -1.81 -20.19
N GLU A 66 0.15 -1.46 -20.49
CA GLU A 66 1.33 -2.31 -20.36
C GLU A 66 2.09 -1.97 -19.08
N GLY A 67 2.38 -2.99 -18.25
CA GLY A 67 3.17 -2.86 -17.04
C GLY A 67 4.64 -3.23 -17.28
N VAL A 68 5.56 -2.33 -16.91
CA VAL A 68 7.00 -2.53 -16.99
C VAL A 68 7.59 -2.54 -15.59
N ALA A 69 8.29 -3.61 -15.22
CA ALA A 69 8.92 -3.73 -13.91
C ALA A 69 10.13 -2.79 -13.79
N THR A 70 10.11 -1.92 -12.79
CA THR A 70 11.27 -1.07 -12.47
C THR A 70 12.38 -1.90 -11.84
N ALA A 71 13.58 -1.32 -11.72
CA ALA A 71 14.66 -1.95 -10.96
C ALA A 71 14.26 -2.25 -9.50
N LEU A 72 13.43 -1.39 -8.90
CA LEU A 72 12.87 -1.60 -7.56
C LEU A 72 11.87 -2.77 -7.57
N GLY A 73 11.00 -2.84 -8.57
CA GLY A 73 10.03 -3.92 -8.74
C GLY A 73 10.68 -5.28 -8.91
N ILE A 74 11.70 -5.38 -9.76
CA ILE A 74 12.48 -6.63 -9.93
C ILE A 74 13.10 -7.05 -8.60
N LYS A 75 13.65 -6.10 -7.84
CA LYS A 75 14.23 -6.37 -6.52
C LYS A 75 13.18 -6.84 -5.51
N VAL A 76 11.98 -6.23 -5.50
CA VAL A 76 10.86 -6.67 -4.64
C VAL A 76 10.43 -8.08 -5.02
N SER A 77 10.15 -8.33 -6.30
CA SER A 77 9.71 -9.63 -6.81
C SER A 77 10.66 -10.76 -6.43
N LYS A 78 11.98 -10.54 -6.60
CA LYS A 78 13.03 -11.54 -6.28
C LYS A 78 13.38 -11.63 -4.79
N SER A 79 12.88 -10.73 -3.95
CA SER A 79 13.21 -10.73 -2.52
C SER A 79 12.37 -11.75 -1.74
N LEU A 80 12.96 -12.36 -0.72
CA LEU A 80 12.19 -13.05 0.32
C LEU A 80 11.33 -12.05 1.11
N ALA A 81 10.36 -12.55 1.88
CA ALA A 81 9.39 -11.74 2.62
C ALA A 81 10.01 -10.57 3.42
N LYS A 82 11.13 -10.80 4.11
CA LYS A 82 11.83 -9.74 4.88
C LYS A 82 12.33 -8.61 3.99
N GLY A 83 12.81 -8.93 2.79
CA GLY A 83 13.29 -7.96 1.79
C GLY A 83 12.13 -7.14 1.21
N LYS A 84 11.02 -7.81 0.82
CA LYS A 84 9.79 -7.15 0.35
C LYS A 84 9.28 -6.13 1.37
N LYS A 85 9.13 -6.54 2.64
CA LYS A 85 8.73 -5.66 3.74
C LYS A 85 9.61 -4.44 3.88
N ARG A 86 10.94 -4.60 3.83
CA ARG A 86 11.88 -3.48 3.97
C ARG A 86 11.68 -2.44 2.89
N ILE A 87 11.56 -2.88 1.63
CA ILE A 87 11.42 -1.98 0.49
C ILE A 87 10.08 -1.24 0.56
N LEU A 88 8.97 -1.96 0.78
CA LEU A 88 7.64 -1.34 0.85
C LEU A 88 7.53 -0.36 2.03
N ARG A 89 8.16 -0.67 3.17
CA ARG A 89 8.23 0.20 4.34
C ARG A 89 8.85 1.58 4.03
N GLU A 90 9.73 1.67 3.04
CA GLU A 90 10.36 2.92 2.62
C GLU A 90 9.44 3.76 1.71
N GLN A 91 8.51 3.12 1.00
CA GLN A 91 7.61 3.79 0.04
C GLN A 91 6.34 4.33 0.69
N LEU A 92 5.68 3.52 1.51
CA LEU A 92 4.36 3.83 2.09
C LEU A 92 4.27 5.18 2.83
N PRO A 93 5.28 5.65 3.60
CA PRO A 93 5.17 6.90 4.34
C PRO A 93 4.98 8.17 3.50
N ASN A 94 5.19 8.08 2.18
CA ASN A 94 5.06 9.21 1.25
C ASN A 94 3.73 9.21 0.48
N ILE A 95 2.78 8.34 0.87
CA ILE A 95 1.53 8.09 0.14
C ILE A 95 0.38 8.13 1.14
N GLU A 96 -0.72 8.81 0.81
CA GLU A 96 -1.96 8.78 1.58
C GLU A 96 -2.72 7.48 1.32
N PRO A 97 -3.39 6.89 2.33
CA PRO A 97 -3.63 7.43 3.68
C PRO A 97 -2.55 7.04 4.71
N PHE A 98 -1.48 6.34 4.28
CA PHE A 98 -0.47 5.80 5.18
C PHE A 98 0.36 6.89 5.89
N SER A 99 0.65 7.97 5.17
CA SER A 99 1.29 9.18 5.71
C SER A 99 0.51 9.74 6.91
N THR A 100 -0.78 10.00 6.75
CA THR A 100 -1.65 10.49 7.83
C THR A 100 -1.77 9.49 8.99
N ALA A 101 -1.92 8.20 8.68
CA ALA A 101 -1.98 7.15 9.70
C ALA A 101 -0.70 7.10 10.57
N LEU A 102 0.48 7.25 9.94
CA LEU A 102 1.76 7.30 10.65
C LEU A 102 1.90 8.57 11.50
N LEU A 103 1.39 9.70 11.03
CA LEU A 103 1.37 10.94 11.81
C LEU A 103 0.51 10.77 13.07
N LEU A 104 -0.72 10.26 12.92
CA LEU A 104 -1.61 9.99 14.07
C LEU A 104 -0.98 9.03 15.07
N ALA A 105 -0.30 7.98 14.59
CA ALA A 105 0.38 7.02 15.47
C ALA A 105 1.53 7.65 16.28
N LYS A 106 2.22 8.66 15.72
CA LYS A 106 3.29 9.40 16.40
C LYS A 106 2.72 10.38 17.43
N GLU A 107 1.63 11.06 17.08
CA GLU A 107 0.93 12.01 17.95
C GLU A 107 0.21 11.30 19.11
N ASN A 108 -0.21 10.04 18.91
CA ASN A 108 -0.96 9.24 19.87
C ASN A 108 -0.22 7.93 20.23
N PRO A 109 0.76 7.96 21.17
CA PRO A 109 1.52 6.77 21.55
C PRO A 109 0.67 5.61 22.11
N ARG A 110 -0.53 5.91 22.62
CA ARG A 110 -1.50 4.89 23.09
C ARG A 110 -2.26 4.21 21.95
N GLY A 111 -2.17 4.74 20.73
CA GLY A 111 -2.85 4.28 19.52
C GLY A 111 -4.00 5.18 19.10
N PHE A 112 -4.48 4.95 17.88
CA PHE A 112 -5.62 5.63 17.25
C PHE A 112 -6.59 4.60 16.66
N SER A 113 -7.87 4.92 16.61
CA SER A 113 -8.94 4.13 16.00
C SER A 113 -9.08 4.45 14.50
N ILE A 114 -9.89 3.67 13.79
CA ILE A 114 -10.20 4.01 12.39
C ILE A 114 -10.96 5.35 12.29
N ASP A 115 -11.82 5.65 13.26
CA ASP A 115 -12.60 6.89 13.29
C ASP A 115 -11.70 8.12 13.45
N ASP A 116 -10.64 8.01 14.25
CA ASP A 116 -9.64 9.08 14.37
C ASP A 116 -8.97 9.38 13.02
N LEU A 117 -8.67 8.35 12.23
CA LEU A 117 -8.09 8.50 10.90
C LEU A 117 -9.10 9.08 9.90
N VAL A 118 -10.34 8.58 9.90
CA VAL A 118 -11.43 9.11 9.07
C VAL A 118 -11.63 10.61 9.34
N ASN A 119 -11.71 11.00 10.62
CA ASN A 119 -11.87 12.39 11.04
C ASN A 119 -10.68 13.27 10.62
N LYS A 120 -9.47 12.72 10.61
CA LYS A 120 -8.28 13.47 10.17
C LYS A 120 -8.26 13.65 8.66
N LEU A 121 -8.57 12.60 7.89
CA LEU A 121 -8.57 12.62 6.43
C LEU A 121 -9.68 13.51 5.87
N SER A 122 -10.85 13.57 6.52
CA SER A 122 -12.00 14.39 6.09
C SER A 122 -11.74 15.90 6.10
N THR A 123 -10.68 16.36 6.79
CA THR A 123 -10.27 17.76 6.77
C THR A 123 -9.69 18.22 5.43
N SER A 124 -9.33 17.28 4.54
CA SER A 124 -8.84 17.54 3.19
C SER A 124 -9.86 17.08 2.16
N SER A 125 -10.30 17.99 1.29
CA SER A 125 -11.22 17.65 0.21
C SER A 125 -10.64 16.64 -0.78
N GLU A 126 -9.31 16.57 -0.91
CA GLU A 126 -8.64 15.61 -1.81
C GLU A 126 -8.67 14.16 -1.27
N LEU A 127 -8.91 13.98 0.03
CA LEU A 127 -8.83 12.70 0.75
C LEU A 127 -10.18 12.23 1.31
N VAL A 128 -11.27 12.93 1.00
CA VAL A 128 -12.62 12.65 1.51
C VAL A 128 -13.11 11.23 1.19
N GLU A 129 -12.72 10.68 0.04
CA GLU A 129 -13.07 9.32 -0.39
C GLU A 129 -12.66 8.25 0.63
N TYR A 130 -11.51 8.42 1.30
CA TYR A 130 -11.08 7.52 2.37
C TYR A 130 -11.97 7.62 3.60
N ALA A 131 -12.43 8.83 3.92
CA ALA A 131 -13.26 9.10 5.09
C ALA A 131 -14.67 8.51 4.92
N GLU A 132 -15.18 8.43 3.69
CA GLU A 132 -16.48 7.84 3.37
C GLU A 132 -16.49 6.30 3.46
N ASN A 133 -15.31 5.66 3.50
CA ASN A 133 -15.14 4.22 3.39
C ASN A 133 -14.27 3.64 4.53
N GLY A 134 -14.66 3.90 5.79
CA GLY A 134 -13.89 3.51 6.98
C GLY A 134 -13.50 2.03 7.07
N GLU A 135 -14.40 1.11 6.72
CA GLU A 135 -14.09 -0.34 6.75
C GLU A 135 -13.01 -0.72 5.72
N LYS A 136 -13.14 -0.25 4.48
CA LYS A 136 -12.10 -0.49 3.46
C LYS A 136 -10.77 0.17 3.83
N LEU A 137 -10.81 1.34 4.46
CA LEU A 137 -9.63 2.00 4.98
C LEU A 137 -8.95 1.17 6.08
N ARG A 138 -9.74 0.58 6.98
CA ARG A 138 -9.23 -0.34 8.00
C ARG A 138 -8.58 -1.56 7.36
N GLU A 139 -9.24 -2.19 6.39
CA GLU A 139 -8.69 -3.32 5.64
C GLU A 139 -7.36 -2.96 4.95
N LEU A 140 -7.29 -1.78 4.32
CA LEU A 140 -6.08 -1.28 3.68
C LEU A 140 -4.93 -1.14 4.70
N LEU A 141 -5.19 -0.54 5.87
CA LEU A 141 -4.20 -0.42 6.94
C LEU A 141 -3.77 -1.79 7.48
N MET A 142 -4.72 -2.71 7.66
CA MET A 142 -4.45 -4.07 8.12
C MET A 142 -3.55 -4.82 7.15
N ASP A 143 -3.80 -4.71 5.85
CA ASP A 143 -3.06 -5.43 4.83
C ASP A 143 -1.65 -4.86 4.66
N TRP A 144 -1.52 -3.54 4.58
CA TRP A 144 -0.24 -2.90 4.25
C TRP A 144 0.61 -2.54 5.48
N MET A 145 0.02 -1.91 6.49
CA MET A 145 0.78 -1.33 7.61
C MET A 145 1.19 -2.38 8.64
N ILE A 146 0.40 -3.44 8.81
CA ILE A 146 0.75 -4.57 9.67
C ILE A 146 1.76 -5.48 8.98
N TYR A 147 1.57 -5.78 7.68
CA TYR A 147 2.55 -6.56 6.91
C TYR A 147 3.93 -5.93 6.93
N THR A 148 4.00 -4.62 6.63
CA THR A 148 5.25 -3.85 6.67
C THR A 148 5.70 -3.51 8.08
N GLU A 149 4.97 -3.92 9.12
CA GLU A 149 5.29 -3.68 10.53
C GLU A 149 5.59 -2.19 10.81
N LEU A 150 4.95 -1.29 10.06
CA LEU A 150 4.96 0.14 10.34
C LEU A 150 4.02 0.44 11.50
N LEU A 151 2.87 -0.25 11.51
CA LEU A 151 1.91 -0.23 12.59
C LEU A 151 1.75 -1.64 13.19
N SER A 152 1.15 -1.67 14.38
CA SER A 152 0.57 -2.85 15.01
C SER A 152 -0.90 -2.56 15.30
N TYR A 153 -1.72 -3.60 15.44
CA TYR A 153 -3.13 -3.47 15.72
C TYR A 153 -3.50 -4.25 17.00
N ASP A 154 -4.23 -3.60 17.90
CA ASP A 154 -4.76 -4.17 19.13
C ASP A 154 -6.24 -4.52 18.91
N GLY A 155 -6.52 -5.78 18.59
CA GLY A 155 -7.87 -6.24 18.24
C GLY A 155 -8.90 -6.12 19.36
N ASN A 156 -8.47 -6.11 20.62
CA ASN A 156 -9.37 -5.95 21.77
C ASN A 156 -9.82 -4.50 21.94
N LYS A 157 -8.95 -3.55 21.59
CA LYS A 157 -9.22 -2.10 21.73
C LYS A 157 -9.62 -1.43 20.42
N GLY A 158 -9.42 -2.10 19.29
CA GLY A 158 -9.64 -1.53 17.97
C GLY A 158 -8.62 -0.46 17.59
N LEU A 159 -7.39 -0.49 18.15
CA LEU A 159 -6.41 0.58 18.00
C LEU A 159 -5.19 0.19 17.18
N PHE A 160 -4.80 1.06 16.24
CA PHE A 160 -3.52 1.03 15.57
C PHE A 160 -2.46 1.78 16.38
N LYS A 161 -1.24 1.25 16.44
CA LYS A 161 -0.09 1.85 17.16
C LYS A 161 1.17 1.78 16.33
N LEU A 162 2.05 2.77 16.48
CA LEU A 162 3.37 2.73 15.87
C LEU A 162 4.11 1.46 16.34
N LYS A 163 4.65 0.68 15.41
CA LYS A 163 5.43 -0.49 15.78
C LYS A 163 6.78 -0.03 16.34
N ALA A 164 7.07 -0.38 17.59
CA ALA A 164 8.39 -0.16 18.16
C ALA A 164 9.43 -0.94 17.35
N ARG A 165 10.46 -0.26 16.83
CA ARG A 165 11.62 -0.94 16.27
C ARG A 165 12.31 -1.67 17.41
N LYS A 166 12.47 -2.99 17.31
CA LYS A 166 13.44 -3.70 18.16
C LYS A 166 14.81 -3.21 17.73
N THR A 167 15.46 -2.38 18.55
CA THR A 167 16.89 -2.16 18.45
C THR A 167 17.56 -3.50 18.72
N VAL A 168 18.05 -4.14 17.66
CA VAL A 168 19.01 -5.23 17.82
C VAL A 168 20.32 -4.52 18.15
N ASN A 169 20.64 -4.45 19.44
CA ASN A 169 22.00 -4.11 19.85
C ASN A 169 22.91 -5.16 19.20
N SER A 170 23.78 -4.69 18.31
CA SER A 170 24.84 -5.48 17.68
C SER A 170 25.97 -5.66 18.67
#